data_AF-A0A7Y4V844-F1
#
_entry.id   AF-A0A7Y4V844-F1
#
_cell.length_a   1.000
_cell.length_b   1.000
_cell.length_c   1.000
_cell.angle_alpha   90.00
_cell.angle_beta   90.00
_cell.angle_gamma   90.00
#
_symmetry.space_group_name_H-M   'P 1'
#
loop_
_entity.id
_entity.type
_entity.pdbx_description
1 polymer ?
#
loop_
_entity_poly.entity_id
_entity_poly.type
_entity_poly.pdbx_seq_one_letter_code
_entity_poly.pdbx_strand_id
1 'polypeptide(L)' 'MAKKDKPSPKQGKPRVHKELSGFEVSIDQFGGLQSNMNIEKINSFLDRNVDDKKLLEKEETERLKKLKKKNK' A
#
# COMPACT_ATOMS: atom_id res chain seq x y z
N MET A 1 21.88 24.63 -30.50
CA MET A 1 22.20 24.17 -29.13
C MET A 1 21.17 23.13 -28.71
N ALA A 2 21.64 21.96 -28.28
CA ALA A 2 20.89 20.70 -28.22
C ALA A 2 19.74 20.70 -27.19
N LYS A 3 18.61 20.09 -27.56
CA LYS A 3 17.50 19.78 -26.64
C LYS A 3 17.99 18.70 -25.68
N LYS A 4 18.09 19.05 -24.39
CA LYS A 4 18.47 18.14 -23.31
C LYS A 4 17.43 17.03 -23.20
N ASP A 5 17.82 15.80 -23.52
CA ASP A 5 16.98 14.61 -23.43
C ASP A 5 16.35 14.51 -22.04
N LYS A 6 15.02 14.40 -22.00
CA LYS A 6 14.27 14.08 -20.77
C LYS A 6 14.76 12.70 -20.30
N PRO A 7 15.06 12.51 -19.00
CA PRO A 7 15.49 11.22 -18.52
C PRO A 7 14.40 10.19 -18.85
N SER A 8 14.78 9.17 -19.60
CA SER A 8 13.97 7.98 -19.87
C SER A 8 13.46 7.41 -18.54
N PRO A 9 12.25 6.82 -18.49
CA PRO A 9 11.78 6.13 -17.31
C PRO A 9 12.84 5.10 -16.93
N LYS A 10 13.44 5.30 -15.74
CA LYS A 10 14.59 4.53 -15.26
C LYS A 10 14.29 3.04 -15.46
N GLN A 11 15.04 2.40 -16.36
CA GLN A 11 15.03 0.94 -16.59
C GLN A 11 15.70 0.20 -15.40
N GLY A 12 15.29 0.54 -14.18
CA GLY A 12 15.79 -0.03 -12.94
C GLY A 12 14.65 -0.73 -12.21
N LYS A 13 14.98 -1.82 -11.50
CA LYS A 13 14.01 -2.50 -10.64
C LYS A 13 13.40 -1.47 -9.67
N PRO A 14 12.08 -1.52 -9.42
CA PRO A 14 11.44 -0.63 -8.47
C PRO A 14 12.10 -0.77 -7.08
N ARG A 15 12.26 0.36 -6.38
CA ARG A 15 12.78 0.35 -5.00
C ARG A 15 11.69 -0.22 -4.10
N VAL A 16 11.85 -1.48 -3.72
CA VAL A 16 10.93 -2.21 -2.84
C VAL A 16 11.61 -2.54 -1.52
N HIS A 17 10.83 -2.86 -0.50
CA HIS A 17 11.35 -3.37 0.77
C HIS A 17 12.14 -4.67 0.53
N LYS A 18 13.14 -4.96 1.36
CA LYS A 18 13.99 -6.16 1.20
C LYS A 18 13.16 -7.44 1.12
N GLU A 19 12.10 -7.55 1.92
CA GLU A 19 11.18 -8.70 1.95
C GLU A 19 10.31 -8.84 0.68
N LEU A 20 10.14 -7.75 -0.05
CA LEU A 20 9.41 -7.68 -1.32
C LEU A 20 10.38 -7.66 -2.52
N SER A 21 11.66 -7.95 -2.33
CA SER A 21 12.62 -8.03 -3.43
C SER A 21 12.15 -9.07 -4.45
N GLY A 22 12.05 -8.67 -5.71
CA GLY A 22 11.53 -9.53 -6.78
C GLY A 22 10.00 -9.58 -6.87
N PHE A 23 9.28 -8.80 -6.07
CA PHE A 23 7.86 -8.57 -6.27
C PHE A 23 7.63 -7.80 -7.57
N GLU A 24 6.79 -8.35 -8.44
CA GLU A 24 6.35 -7.74 -9.69
C GLU A 24 4.83 -7.71 -9.72
N VAL A 25 4.29 -6.58 -10.17
CA VAL A 25 2.85 -6.37 -10.33
C VAL A 25 2.59 -5.75 -11.70
N SER A 26 1.63 -6.32 -12.41
CA SER A 26 1.17 -5.85 -13.71
C SER A 26 -0.35 -5.76 -13.74
N ILE A 27 -0.85 -4.95 -14.66
CA ILE A 27 -2.29 -4.76 -14.87
C ILE A 27 -2.61 -5.43 -16.19
N ASP A 28 -3.60 -6.32 -16.19
CA ASP A 28 -4.07 -6.96 -17.42
C ASP A 28 -4.97 -6.02 -18.25
N GLN A 29 -5.36 -6.46 -19.44
CA GLN A 29 -6.19 -5.67 -20.35
C GLN A 29 -7.59 -5.39 -19.81
N PHE A 30 -8.05 -6.15 -18.81
CA PHE A 30 -9.33 -6.01 -18.15
C PHE A 30 -9.25 -5.22 -16.83
N GLY A 31 -8.06 -4.70 -16.49
CA GLY A 31 -7.84 -3.97 -15.23
C GLY A 31 -7.63 -4.87 -14.01
N GLY A 32 -7.45 -6.17 -14.20
CA GLY A 32 -7.09 -7.13 -13.15
C GLY A 32 -5.64 -6.98 -12.75
N LEU A 33 -5.37 -7.14 -11.45
CA LEU A 33 -4.01 -7.09 -10.89
C LEU A 33 -3.38 -8.48 -10.97
N GLN A 34 -2.27 -8.61 -11.71
CA GLN A 34 -1.46 -9.82 -11.77
C GLN A 34 -0.18 -9.60 -10.96
N SER A 35 0.15 -10.54 -10.10
CA SER A 35 1.41 -10.47 -9.33
C SER A 35 2.07 -11.83 -9.23
N ASN A 36 3.39 -11.84 -9.09
CA ASN A 36 4.19 -13.07 -9.02
C ASN A 36 4.31 -13.64 -7.59
N MET A 37 3.74 -12.97 -6.58
CA MET A 37 3.85 -13.35 -5.17
C MET A 37 2.49 -13.75 -4.60
N ASN A 38 2.47 -14.69 -3.66
CA ASN A 38 1.24 -15.11 -3.00
C ASN A 38 0.61 -13.94 -2.21
N ILE A 39 -0.69 -13.75 -2.40
CA ILE A 39 -1.53 -12.75 -1.73
C ILE A 39 -1.40 -12.84 -0.21
N GLU A 40 -1.33 -14.05 0.36
CA GLU A 40 -1.22 -14.24 1.81
C GLU A 40 0.06 -13.63 2.40
N LYS A 41 1.17 -13.71 1.65
CA LYS A 41 2.45 -13.11 2.04
C LYS A 41 2.38 -11.59 1.97
N ILE A 42 1.71 -11.05 0.96
CA ILE A 42 1.51 -9.60 0.80
C ILE A 42 0.65 -9.08 1.95
N ASN A 43 -0.46 -9.75 2.26
CA ASN A 43 -1.34 -9.36 3.36
C ASN A 43 -0.58 -9.39 4.70
N SER A 44 0.16 -10.47 4.97
CA SER A 44 0.98 -10.58 6.18
C SER A 44 2.04 -9.48 6.28
N PHE A 45 2.61 -9.06 5.15
CA PHE A 45 3.57 -7.95 5.11
C PHE A 45 2.87 -6.62 5.42
N LEU A 46 1.71 -6.37 4.83
CA LEU A 46 0.93 -5.15 5.06
C LEU A 46 0.46 -5.05 6.51
N ASP A 47 -0.10 -6.12 7.08
CA ASP A 47 -0.58 -6.15 8.47
C ASP A 47 0.51 -5.83 9.50
N ARG A 48 1.78 -6.14 9.17
CA ARG A 48 2.93 -5.87 10.05
C ARG A 48 3.47 -4.45 9.92
N ASN A 49 3.40 -3.87 8.72
CA ASN A 49 4.10 -2.63 8.40
C ASN A 49 3.16 -1.43 8.21
N VAL A 50 1.85 -1.67 8.10
CA VAL A 50 0.85 -0.65 7.80
C VAL A 50 -0.32 -0.78 8.78
N ASP A 51 -0.62 0.31 9.48
CA ASP A 51 -1.79 0.37 10.33
C ASP A 51 -3.08 0.41 9.50
N ASP A 52 -4.06 -0.45 9.85
CA ASP A 52 -5.36 -0.44 9.18
C ASP A 52 -6.17 0.79 9.59
N LYS A 53 -6.20 1.78 8.70
CA LYS A 53 -6.96 3.04 8.89
C LYS A 53 -8.43 2.80 9.21
N LYS A 54 -9.04 1.73 8.69
CA LYS A 54 -10.46 1.42 8.96
C LYS A 54 -10.67 0.97 10.41
N LEU A 55 -9.67 0.34 11.02
CA LEU A 55 -9.73 -0.02 12.44
C LEU A 55 -9.55 1.22 13.31
N LEU A 56 -8.57 2.06 12.99
CA LEU A 56 -8.32 3.32 13.70
C LEU A 56 -9.56 4.24 13.72
N GLU A 57 -10.23 4.40 12.58
CA GLU A 57 -11.44 5.22 12.49
C GLU A 57 -12.58 4.68 13.36
N LYS A 58 -12.73 3.35 13.42
CA LYS A 58 -13.72 2.71 14.29
C LYS A 58 -13.40 2.93 15.76
N GLU A 59 -12.14 2.75 16.15
CA GLU A 59 -11.70 2.98 17.54
C GLU A 59 -11.90 4.42 17.96
N GLU A 60 -11.57 5.38 17.10
CA GLU A 60 -11.81 6.80 17.32
C GLU A 60 -13.30 7.10 17.47
N THR A 61 -14.12 6.57 16.55
CA THR A 61 -15.58 6.73 16.59
C THR A 61 -16.17 6.19 17.89
N GLU A 62 -15.74 5.00 18.32
CA GLU A 62 -16.19 4.41 19.58
C GLU A 62 -15.70 5.19 20.80
N ARG A 63 -14.46 5.69 20.77
CA ARG A 63 -13.93 6.58 21.82
C ARG A 63 -14.75 7.85 21.95
N LEU A 64 -15.10 8.50 20.83
CA LEU A 64 -15.94 9.70 20.80
C LEU A 64 -17.36 9.42 21.33
N LYS A 65 -17.97 8.28 20.98
CA LYS A 65 -19.27 7.87 21.51
C LYS A 65 -19.23 7.67 23.03
N LYS A 66 -18.18 7.03 23.57
CA LYS A 66 -18.01 6.84 25.01
C LYS A 66 -17.86 8.17 25.76
N LEU A 67 -17.09 9.11 25.22
CA LEU A 67 -16.94 10.45 25.79
C LEU A 67 -18.28 11.21 25.84
N LYS A 68 -19.08 11.14 24.76
CA LYS A 68 -20.42 11.76 24.73
C LYS A 68 -21.38 11.17 25.75
N LYS A 69 -21.33 9.85 26.00
CA LYS A 69 -22.16 9.18 27.01
C LYS A 69 -21.77 9.55 28.45
N LYS A 70 -20.48 9.83 28.72
CA LYS A 70 -20.01 10.18 30.06
C LYS A 70 -20.40 11.61 30.50
N ASN A 71 -20.62 12.51 29.53
CA ASN A 71 -20.96 13.91 29.78
C ASN A 71 -22.49 14.17 29.77
N LYS A 72 -23.32 13.13 29.69
CA LYS A 72 -24.78 13.18 29.72
C LYS A 72 -25.28 12.48 30.99
#